data_AF-A0A4Q8U6N4-F1
#
_entry.id   AF-A0A4Q8U6N4-F1
#
_cell.length_a   1.000
_cell.length_b   1.000
_cell.length_c   1.000
_cell.angle_alpha   90.00
_cell.angle_beta   90.00
_cell.angle_gamma   90.00
#
_symmetry.space_group_name_H-M   'P 1'
#
loop_
_entity.id
_entity.type
_entity.pdbx_description
1 polymer ?
#
loop_
_entity_poly.entity_id
_entity_poly.type
_entity_poly.pdbx_seq_one_letter_code
_entity_poly.pdbx_strand_id
1 'polypeptide(L)'
;MQMNLFNQSTPDVSDTIKNRLPMALLALRIGIFIVMFVWTLDKFVNPAHGMKVFEYFYGVGGLSEIIIYGVGIAQLLLVIAFVAGLAKRLTYGLIFLMHGGSTLASFPVYIDAFNNLLFFAAWPMWAACFALYLLRDADTLLSVGKP
;
A
#
# COMPACT_ATOMS: atom_id res chain seq x y z
N MET A 1 -34.81 -46.80 6.67
CA MET A 1 -33.72 -46.16 5.91
C MET A 1 -34.00 -44.66 5.87
N GLN A 2 -33.80 -43.97 7.00
CA GLN A 2 -33.82 -42.50 7.03
C GLN A 2 -32.38 -42.06 6.76
N MET A 3 -32.17 -41.54 5.56
CA MET A 3 -30.88 -41.03 5.10
C MET A 3 -30.56 -39.77 5.92
N ASN A 4 -29.33 -39.73 6.46
CA ASN A 4 -28.73 -38.58 7.14
C ASN A 4 -28.89 -37.29 6.30
N LEU A 5 -29.90 -36.47 6.61
CA LEU A 5 -30.15 -35.19 5.93
C LEU A 5 -29.68 -33.96 6.73
N PHE A 6 -28.95 -34.16 7.85
CA PHE A 6 -28.56 -33.06 8.74
C PHE A 6 -27.07 -33.05 9.13
N ASN A 7 -26.16 -33.41 8.22
CA ASN A 7 -24.74 -33.12 8.42
C ASN A 7 -24.26 -32.04 7.45
N GLN A 8 -24.88 -30.86 7.49
CA GLN A 8 -24.22 -29.65 7.02
C GLN A 8 -23.57 -28.98 8.23
N SER A 9 -22.40 -29.49 8.61
CA SER A 9 -21.57 -28.85 9.63
C SER A 9 -21.23 -27.45 9.16
N THR A 10 -21.64 -26.43 9.93
CA THR A 10 -21.22 -25.05 9.68
C THR A 10 -19.69 -25.02 9.55
N PRO A 11 -19.13 -24.34 8.53
CA PRO A 11 -17.68 -24.31 8.36
C PRO A 11 -17.02 -23.79 9.63
N ASP A 12 -15.96 -24.46 10.06
CA ASP A 12 -15.17 -24.04 11.20
C ASP A 12 -14.66 -22.60 10.99
N VAL A 13 -14.54 -21.85 12.08
CA VAL A 13 -14.06 -20.46 12.07
C VAL A 13 -12.67 -20.39 11.41
N SER A 14 -11.81 -21.38 11.69
CA SER A 14 -10.49 -21.49 11.05
C SER A 14 -10.59 -21.60 9.52
N ASP A 15 -11.49 -22.45 9.01
CA ASP A 15 -11.65 -22.64 7.56
C ASP A 15 -12.26 -21.41 6.88
N THR A 16 -13.19 -20.75 7.58
CA THR A 16 -13.74 -19.47 7.13
C THR A 16 -12.66 -18.39 7.00
N ILE A 17 -11.76 -18.28 8.00
CA ILE A 17 -10.65 -17.30 7.97
C ILE A 17 -9.66 -17.64 6.86
N LYS A 18 -9.25 -18.91 6.71
CA LYS A 18 -8.33 -19.35 5.65
C LYS A 18 -8.80 -18.95 4.25
N ASN A 19 -10.11 -19.04 4.00
CA ASN A 19 -10.68 -18.69 2.70
C ASN A 19 -10.85 -17.17 2.50
N ARG A 20 -11.13 -16.41 3.58
CA ARG A 20 -11.38 -14.95 3.49
C ARG A 20 -10.11 -14.11 3.57
N LEU A 21 -9.08 -14.59 4.25
CA LEU A 21 -7.85 -13.84 4.47
C LEU A 21 -7.16 -13.44 3.15
N PRO A 22 -6.94 -14.34 2.17
CA PRO A 22 -6.33 -13.95 0.90
C PRO A 22 -7.15 -12.91 0.13
N MET A 23 -8.48 -12.95 0.23
CA MET A 23 -9.37 -11.95 -0.40
C MET A 23 -9.22 -10.57 0.26
N ALA A 24 -9.16 -10.53 1.59
CA ALA A 24 -8.92 -9.29 2.33
C ALA A 24 -7.55 -8.69 2.00
N LEU A 25 -6.51 -9.52 1.93
CA LEU A 25 -5.14 -9.07 1.59
C LEU A 25 -5.06 -8.56 0.15
N LEU A 26 -5.71 -9.23 -0.81
CA LEU A 26 -5.82 -8.74 -2.17
C LEU A 26 -6.51 -7.37 -2.22
N ALA A 27 -7.61 -7.20 -1.49
CA ALA A 27 -8.31 -5.91 -1.43
C ALA A 27 -7.40 -4.79 -0.88
N LEU A 28 -6.63 -5.07 0.18
CA LEU A 28 -5.62 -4.13 0.69
C LEU A 28 -4.56 -3.85 -0.37
N ARG A 29 -4.03 -4.86 -1.06
CA ARG A 29 -3.01 -4.69 -2.10
C ARG A 29 -3.50 -3.79 -3.24
N ILE A 30 -4.72 -4.01 -3.72
CA ILE A 30 -5.31 -3.17 -4.77
C ILE A 30 -5.57 -1.74 -4.29
N GLY A 31 -6.13 -1.57 -3.08
CA GLY A 31 -6.35 -0.24 -2.51
C GLY A 31 -5.05 0.55 -2.34
N ILE A 32 -4.02 -0.10 -1.81
CA ILE A 32 -2.69 0.50 -1.65
C ILE A 32 -2.10 0.87 -3.01
N PHE A 33 -2.21 -0.04 -3.99
CA PHE A 33 -1.72 0.20 -5.35
C PHE A 33 -2.36 1.44 -5.97
N ILE A 34 -3.68 1.61 -5.88
CA ILE A 34 -4.38 2.76 -6.48
C ILE A 34 -3.80 4.08 -5.96
N VAL A 35 -3.67 4.21 -4.63
CA VAL A 35 -3.13 5.42 -4.00
C VAL A 35 -1.68 5.65 -4.44
N MET A 36 -0.83 4.62 -4.34
CA MET A 36 0.58 4.73 -4.71
C MET A 36 0.78 5.02 -6.20
N PHE A 37 -0.07 4.46 -7.06
CA PHE A 37 -0.03 4.66 -8.50
C PHE A 37 -0.38 6.09 -8.88
N VAL A 38 -1.47 6.66 -8.34
CA VAL A 38 -1.83 8.06 -8.61
C VAL A 38 -0.74 9.02 -8.12
N TRP A 39 -0.17 8.78 -6.94
CA TRP A 39 0.99 9.54 -6.43
C TRP A 39 2.25 9.39 -7.27
N THR A 40 2.39 8.28 -7.98
CA THR A 40 3.48 8.07 -8.92
C THR A 40 3.24 8.85 -10.21
N LEU A 41 2.01 8.81 -10.74
CA LEU A 41 1.60 9.58 -11.93
C LEU A 41 1.77 11.09 -11.73
N ASP A 42 1.48 11.61 -10.53
CA ASP A 42 1.68 13.01 -10.19
C ASP A 42 3.11 13.51 -10.49
N LYS A 43 4.14 12.66 -10.32
CA LYS A 43 5.54 13.03 -10.62
C LYS A 43 5.81 13.24 -12.11
N PHE A 44 4.98 12.65 -12.97
CA PHE A 44 5.06 12.81 -14.41
C PHE A 44 4.14 13.92 -14.92
N VAL A 45 2.96 14.07 -14.31
CA VAL A 45 1.95 15.06 -14.71
C VAL A 45 2.27 16.45 -14.15
N ASN A 46 2.80 16.52 -12.92
CA ASN A 46 3.12 17.75 -12.20
C ASN A 46 4.44 17.61 -11.42
N PRO A 47 5.59 17.53 -12.12
CA PRO A 47 6.90 17.39 -11.47
C PRO A 47 7.20 18.55 -10.49
N ALA A 48 6.69 19.75 -10.77
CA ALA A 48 6.84 20.92 -9.90
C ALA A 48 6.16 20.74 -8.54
N HIS A 49 5.01 20.04 -8.48
CA HIS A 49 4.41 19.65 -7.21
C HIS A 49 5.31 18.66 -6.46
N GLY A 50 5.86 17.66 -7.15
CA GLY A 50 6.84 16.73 -6.58
C GLY A 50 8.04 17.45 -5.96
N MET A 51 8.63 18.44 -6.65
CA MET A 51 9.73 19.25 -6.12
C MET A 51 9.36 19.94 -4.80
N LYS A 52 8.18 20.57 -4.74
CA LYS A 52 7.68 21.25 -3.53
C LYS A 52 7.45 20.27 -2.37
N VAL A 53 6.97 19.06 -2.67
CA VAL A 53 6.80 18.00 -1.67
C VAL A 53 8.16 17.60 -1.08
N PHE A 54 9.19 17.40 -1.94
CA PHE A 54 10.55 17.11 -1.49
C PHE A 54 11.15 18.22 -0.62
N GLU A 55 10.94 19.48 -1.01
CA GLU A 55 11.44 20.62 -0.24
C GLU A 55 10.74 20.75 1.11
N TYR A 56 9.40 20.70 1.12
CA TYR A 56 8.60 20.94 2.33
C TYR A 56 8.67 19.78 3.33
N PHE A 57 8.47 18.54 2.87
CA PHE A 57 8.37 17.38 3.77
C PHE A 57 9.70 16.70 4.04
N TYR A 58 10.66 16.80 3.12
CA TYR A 58 11.94 16.10 3.23
C TYR A 58 13.13 17.05 3.39
N GLY A 59 12.92 18.37 3.31
CA GLY A 59 13.98 19.38 3.42
C GLY A 59 14.94 19.38 2.22
N VAL A 60 14.57 18.75 1.10
CA VAL A 60 15.42 18.62 -0.09
C VAL A 60 14.96 19.60 -1.16
N GLY A 61 15.55 20.79 -1.16
CA GLY A 61 15.29 21.83 -2.17
C GLY A 61 16.17 21.72 -3.41
N GLY A 62 15.85 22.50 -4.45
CA GLY A 62 16.67 22.65 -5.65
C GLY A 62 16.72 21.43 -6.58
N LEU A 63 15.80 20.47 -6.42
CA LEU A 63 15.71 19.31 -7.30
C LEU A 63 15.26 19.73 -8.71
N SER A 64 16.00 19.30 -9.72
CA SER A 64 15.56 19.44 -11.12
C SER A 64 14.42 18.47 -11.45
N GLU A 65 13.58 18.81 -12.43
CA GLU A 65 12.52 17.92 -12.93
C GLU A 65 13.04 16.54 -13.37
N ILE A 66 14.25 16.47 -13.94
CA ILE A 66 14.83 15.20 -14.39
C ILE A 66 15.07 14.21 -13.22
N ILE A 67 15.38 14.71 -12.04
CA ILE A 67 15.50 13.89 -10.82
C ILE A 67 14.11 13.39 -10.41
N ILE A 68 13.09 14.26 -10.44
CA ILE A 68 11.72 13.89 -10.09
C ILE A 68 11.17 12.82 -11.03
N TYR A 69 11.42 12.93 -12.34
CA TYR A 69 11.07 11.88 -13.30
C TYR A 69 11.82 10.57 -13.01
N GLY A 70 13.11 10.64 -12.68
CA GLY A 70 13.89 9.46 -12.28
C GLY A 70 13.30 8.74 -11.06
N VAL A 71 12.93 9.50 -10.02
CA VAL A 71 12.22 8.99 -8.84
C VAL A 71 10.86 8.40 -9.24
N GLY A 72 10.11 9.07 -10.12
CA GLY A 72 8.84 8.59 -10.65
C GLY A 72 8.97 7.25 -11.36
N ILE A 73 10.00 7.06 -12.19
CA ILE A 73 10.26 5.80 -12.90
C ILE A 73 10.56 4.68 -11.90
N ALA A 74 11.44 4.93 -10.94
CA ALA A 74 11.77 3.95 -9.91
C ALA A 74 10.53 3.56 -9.09
N GLN A 75 9.72 4.54 -8.70
CA GLN A 75 8.47 4.29 -7.98
C GLN A 75 7.47 3.53 -8.83
N LEU A 76 7.35 3.83 -10.12
CA LEU A 76 6.43 3.14 -11.04
C LEU A 76 6.78 1.65 -11.16
N LEU A 77 8.07 1.34 -11.36
CA LEU A 77 8.55 -0.05 -11.40
C LEU A 77 8.23 -0.79 -10.09
N LEU A 78 8.47 -0.14 -8.95
CA LEU A 78 8.14 -0.70 -7.64
C LEU A 78 6.64 -0.96 -7.48
N VAL A 79 5.79 0.00 -7.87
CA VAL A 79 4.33 -0.10 -7.72
C VAL A 79 3.74 -1.17 -8.64
N ILE A 80 4.27 -1.34 -9.86
CA ILE A 80 3.90 -2.44 -10.76
C ILE A 80 4.33 -3.80 -10.17
N ALA A 81 5.55 -3.91 -9.65
CA ALA A 81 6.02 -5.13 -9.01
C ALA A 81 5.20 -5.47 -7.75
N PHE A 82 4.83 -4.45 -6.97
CA PHE A 82 3.98 -4.56 -5.78
C PHE A 82 2.61 -5.14 -6.12
N VAL A 83 1.89 -4.57 -7.10
CA VAL A 83 0.53 -5.03 -7.42
C VAL A 83 0.51 -6.44 -8.01
N ALA A 84 1.55 -6.79 -8.78
CA ALA A 84 1.77 -8.14 -9.29
C ALA A 84 2.13 -9.17 -8.19
N GLY A 85 2.35 -8.73 -6.95
CA GLY A 85 2.76 -9.59 -5.84
C GLY A 85 4.15 -10.20 -6.04
N LEU A 86 5.06 -9.50 -6.73
CA LEU A 86 6.43 -9.92 -6.94
C LEU A 86 7.30 -9.56 -5.73
N ALA A 87 8.23 -10.45 -5.37
CA ALA A 87 9.22 -10.24 -4.30
C ALA A 87 8.60 -9.59 -3.04
N LYS A 88 7.49 -10.14 -2.54
CA LYS A 88 6.59 -9.51 -1.54
C LYS A 88 7.33 -8.95 -0.32
N ARG A 89 8.37 -9.65 0.17
CA ARG A 89 9.21 -9.15 1.28
C ARG A 89 9.91 -7.83 0.96
N LEU A 90 10.35 -7.63 -0.28
CA LEU A 90 10.99 -6.40 -0.72
C LEU A 90 9.95 -5.36 -1.12
N THR A 91 9.04 -5.69 -2.04
CA THR A 91 8.09 -4.71 -2.59
C THR A 91 7.13 -4.19 -1.53
N TYR A 92 6.58 -5.05 -0.66
CA TYR A 92 5.62 -4.62 0.36
C TYR A 92 6.35 -3.86 1.47
N GLY A 93 7.58 -4.29 1.77
CA GLY A 93 8.45 -3.61 2.74
C GLY A 93 8.81 -2.19 2.29
N LEU A 94 9.21 -2.03 1.02
CA LEU A 94 9.51 -0.72 0.46
C LEU A 94 8.27 0.19 0.44
N ILE A 95 7.10 -0.30 0.03
CA ILE A 95 5.86 0.49 0.08
C ILE A 95 5.49 0.87 1.53
N PHE A 96 5.62 -0.06 2.49
CA PHE A 96 5.42 0.22 3.90
C PHE A 96 6.36 1.31 4.44
N LEU A 97 7.65 1.22 4.11
CA LEU A 97 8.65 2.20 4.55
C LEU A 97 8.48 3.55 3.85
N MET A 98 8.23 3.57 2.55
CA MET A 98 8.00 4.81 1.79
C MET A 98 6.76 5.54 2.28
N HIS A 99 5.63 4.83 2.41
CA HIS A 99 4.41 5.44 2.92
C HIS A 99 4.55 5.85 4.38
N GLY A 100 5.19 5.02 5.22
CA GLY A 100 5.47 5.36 6.61
C GLY A 100 6.37 6.58 6.76
N GLY A 101 7.41 6.69 5.94
CA GLY A 101 8.27 7.85 5.85
C GLY A 101 7.48 9.12 5.53
N SER A 102 6.60 9.08 4.53
CA SER A 102 5.71 10.21 4.19
C SER A 102 4.76 10.57 5.34
N THR A 103 4.15 9.57 5.99
CA THR A 103 3.25 9.77 7.13
C THR A 103 3.99 10.46 8.28
N LEU A 104 5.17 9.97 8.65
CA LEU A 104 5.95 10.53 9.75
C LEU A 104 6.57 11.89 9.41
N ALA A 105 7.03 12.11 8.18
CA ALA A 105 7.51 13.41 7.71
C ALA A 105 6.43 14.49 7.77
N SER A 106 5.16 14.08 7.61
CA SER A 106 4.00 14.98 7.68
C SER A 106 3.55 15.26 9.12
N PHE A 107 4.30 14.86 10.16
CA PHE A 107 3.84 14.97 11.55
C PHE A 107 3.34 16.37 11.96
N PRO A 108 4.03 17.48 11.59
CA PRO A 108 3.56 18.83 11.91
C PRO A 108 2.18 19.16 11.33
N VAL A 109 1.81 18.58 10.18
CA VAL A 109 0.52 18.81 9.52
C VAL A 109 -0.64 18.26 10.36
N TYR A 110 -0.43 17.19 11.12
CA TYR A 110 -1.46 16.62 12.00
C TYR A 110 -1.80 17.49 13.20
N ILE A 111 -0.91 18.42 13.59
CA ILE A 111 -1.16 19.33 14.71
C ILE A 111 -2.27 20.33 14.35
N ASP A 112 -2.33 20.75 13.09
CA ASP A 112 -3.43 21.58 12.56
C ASP A 112 -4.48 20.71 11.86
N ALA A 113 -5.04 19.77 12.62
CA ALA A 113 -5.85 18.67 12.08
C ALA A 113 -7.07 19.12 11.28
N PHE A 114 -7.78 20.16 11.75
CA PHE A 114 -9.06 20.54 11.16
C PHE A 114 -8.92 21.29 9.83
N ASN A 115 -7.75 21.90 9.55
CA ASN A 115 -7.44 22.45 8.24
C ASN A 115 -6.84 21.39 7.29
N ASN A 116 -6.41 20.24 7.82
CA ASN A 116 -5.67 19.21 7.08
C ASN A 116 -6.29 17.82 7.25
N LEU A 117 -7.62 17.72 7.38
CA LEU A 117 -8.31 16.48 7.76
C LEU A 117 -7.96 15.28 6.86
N LEU A 118 -7.74 15.52 5.55
CA LEU A 118 -7.40 14.48 4.59
C LEU A 118 -6.04 13.83 4.85
N PHE A 119 -5.10 14.51 5.51
CA PHE A 119 -3.82 13.91 5.87
C PHE A 119 -3.99 12.71 6.82
N PHE A 120 -5.06 12.68 7.62
CA PHE A 120 -5.32 11.56 8.52
C PHE A 120 -5.62 10.26 7.78
N ALA A 121 -6.00 10.29 6.50
CA ALA A 121 -6.12 9.09 5.67
C ALA A 121 -4.79 8.33 5.52
N ALA A 122 -3.64 8.98 5.77
CA ALA A 122 -2.34 8.35 5.76
C ALA A 122 -2.16 7.28 6.86
N TRP A 123 -2.83 7.43 8.02
CA TRP A 123 -2.74 6.48 9.14
C TRP A 123 -3.37 5.11 8.84
N PRO A 124 -4.66 5.01 8.43
CA PRO A 124 -5.26 3.72 8.07
C PRO A 124 -4.58 3.10 6.84
N MET A 125 -4.11 3.91 5.90
CA MET A 125 -3.32 3.43 4.76
C MET A 125 -1.98 2.82 5.21
N TRP A 126 -1.27 3.47 6.13
CA TRP A 126 -0.02 2.91 6.67
C TRP A 126 -0.26 1.63 7.48
N ALA A 127 -1.35 1.57 8.25
CA ALA A 127 -1.78 0.34 8.93
C ALA A 127 -2.11 -0.80 7.93
N ALA A 128 -2.72 -0.48 6.78
CA ALA A 128 -2.95 -1.44 5.71
C ALA A 128 -1.62 -1.96 5.11
N CYS A 129 -0.66 -1.07 4.86
CA CYS A 129 0.68 -1.46 4.42
C CYS A 129 1.37 -2.39 5.43
N PHE A 130 1.26 -2.08 6.73
CA PHE A 130 1.78 -2.91 7.80
C PHE A 130 1.13 -4.30 7.82
N ALA A 131 -0.20 -4.36 7.78
CA ALA A 131 -0.93 -5.63 7.77
C ALA A 131 -0.56 -6.50 6.57
N LEU A 132 -0.47 -5.90 5.38
CA LEU A 132 -0.07 -6.60 4.16
C LEU A 132 1.38 -7.09 4.24
N TYR A 133 2.30 -6.30 4.79
CA TYR A 133 3.70 -6.74 4.99
C TYR A 133 3.82 -7.88 6.00
N LEU A 134 3.11 -7.78 7.13
CA LEU A 134 3.10 -8.78 8.18
C LEU A 134 2.54 -10.12 7.69
N LEU A 135 1.47 -10.08 6.90
CA LEU A 135 0.72 -11.25 6.43
C LEU A 135 1.00 -11.62 4.97
N ARG A 136 2.08 -11.09 4.39
CA ARG A 136 2.42 -11.23 2.96
C ARG A 136 2.47 -12.68 2.46
N ASP A 137 2.81 -13.63 3.33
CA ASP A 137 2.91 -15.05 2.97
C ASP A 137 1.51 -15.65 2.70
N ALA A 138 0.46 -15.10 3.35
CA ALA A 138 -0.94 -15.45 3.13
C ALA A 138 -1.58 -14.69 1.95
N ASP A 139 -0.92 -13.66 1.41
CA ASP A 139 -1.39 -12.93 0.23
C ASP A 139 -1.05 -13.69 -1.05
N THR A 140 -1.94 -14.59 -1.45
CA THR A 140 -1.71 -15.57 -2.53
C THR A 140 -2.51 -15.30 -3.81
N LEU A 141 -3.66 -14.63 -3.71
CA LEU A 141 -4.51 -14.35 -4.86
C LEU A 141 -3.86 -13.35 -5.82
N LEU A 142 -3.91 -13.62 -7.12
CA LEU A 142 -3.35 -12.78 -8.19
C LEU A 142 -1.88 -12.37 -7.97
N SER A 143 -1.10 -13.17 -7.24
CA SER A 143 0.33 -12.93 -7.00
C SER A 143 1.18 -13.87 -7.86
N VAL A 144 2.23 -13.34 -8.47
CA VAL A 144 3.07 -14.08 -9.44
C VAL A 144 4.23 -14.82 -8.75
N GLY A 145 4.50 -14.57 -7.47
CA GLY A 145 5.54 -15.24 -6.69
C GLY A 145 4.99 -16.29 -5.70
N LYS A 146 5.59 -17.48 -5.66
CA LYS A 146 5.37 -18.43 -4.54
C LYS A 146 5.73 -17.74 -3.21
N PRO A 147 5.00 -18.04 -2.12
CA PRO A 147 5.22 -17.43 -0.80
C PRO A 147 6.68 -17.57 -0.34
#